data_AF-A0A1C6RCD8-F1
#
_entry.id   AF-A0A1C6RCD8-F1
#
_cell.length_a   1.000
_cell.length_b   1.000
_cell.length_c   1.000
_cell.angle_alpha   90.00
_cell.angle_beta   90.00
_cell.angle_gamma   90.00
#
_symmetry.space_group_name_H-M   'P 1'
#
loop_
_entity.id
_entity.type
_entity.pdbx_description
1 polymer ?
#
loop_
_entity_poly.entity_id
_entity_poly.type
_entity_poly.pdbx_seq_one_letter_code
_entity_poly.pdbx_strand_id
1 'polypeptide(L)'
;MSSEYGLKRHFTGEAARLLGGKIRTVLPGFDIDGYAEAVDRRIPGKELKDRVLILAEEMRSRLPERYVDAVEVLVSILGDELGEGDGMFNTSWYLMPVARFVEEYGLEHPDASLDALEEITKRHTGEYAIRPFIEEHYDLTMKRIGAWALDPSLNVRRLASEGVRPRLPWARTLTRFVADPQPVLEILEPLRSDPSEYVRKSVANNLNDISKDSPAIALDTARRWLRESPTPQTAWIVRHGLRTLVKKGNQEALSLLGATGGEHVEVSALRCSPRSVRVGETVMLRLDVTNTDRRPHSVTVDYVVHHVRGNGRTIPKVFKLARVDLVAGERRMIEKAHPVREINTRRYYPGEHRVDIQVNGLVKATDTFDLLS
;
A
#
# COMPACT_ATOMS: atom_id res chain seq x y z
N MET A 1 -22.94 17.59 -3.45
CA MET A 1 -23.55 16.26 -3.22
C MET A 1 -22.47 15.21 -3.38
N SER A 2 -21.72 14.95 -2.29
CA SER A 2 -20.57 14.03 -2.26
C SER A 2 -21.07 12.58 -2.30
N SER A 3 -20.53 11.79 -3.23
CA SER A 3 -20.95 10.43 -3.55
C SER A 3 -21.14 9.53 -2.32
N GLU A 4 -22.36 9.06 -2.18
CA GLU A 4 -22.93 8.13 -1.20
C GLU A 4 -22.43 6.66 -1.31
N TYR A 5 -21.21 6.40 -1.76
CA TYR A 5 -20.69 5.04 -2.05
C TYR A 5 -19.63 4.52 -1.05
N GLY A 6 -19.76 4.87 0.24
CA GLY A 6 -18.78 4.48 1.26
C GLY A 6 -19.10 3.16 1.96
N LEU A 7 -18.09 2.29 2.15
CA LEU A 7 -18.14 1.04 2.93
C LEU A 7 -18.84 1.19 4.30
N LYS A 8 -18.79 2.39 4.91
CA LYS A 8 -19.45 2.73 6.18
C LYS A 8 -20.98 2.55 6.19
N ARG A 9 -21.63 2.57 5.02
CA ARG A 9 -23.10 2.44 4.90
C ARG A 9 -23.56 1.00 5.14
N HIS A 10 -22.66 0.02 5.05
CA HIS A 10 -22.97 -1.36 5.37
C HIS A 10 -23.02 -1.61 6.89
N PHE A 11 -22.31 -0.82 7.71
CA PHE A 11 -22.22 -1.04 9.16
C PHE A 11 -23.32 -0.30 9.91
N THR A 12 -24.52 -0.87 9.86
CA THR A 12 -25.76 -0.37 10.50
C THR A 12 -26.44 -1.49 11.29
N GLY A 13 -27.65 -1.23 11.82
CA GLY A 13 -28.51 -2.25 12.38
C GLY A 13 -28.82 -3.39 11.39
N GLU A 14 -28.76 -3.16 10.08
CA GLU A 14 -28.89 -4.23 9.08
C GLU A 14 -27.75 -5.24 9.15
N ALA A 15 -26.51 -4.77 9.31
CA ALA A 15 -25.36 -5.65 9.55
C ALA A 15 -25.48 -6.39 10.89
N ALA A 16 -25.99 -5.71 11.91
CA ALA A 16 -26.26 -6.32 13.21
C ALA A 16 -27.31 -7.43 13.09
N ARG A 17 -28.37 -7.25 12.28
CA ARG A 17 -29.36 -8.30 11.99
C ARG A 17 -28.75 -9.49 11.25
N LEU A 18 -27.94 -9.22 10.23
CA LEU A 18 -27.24 -10.27 9.49
C LEU A 18 -26.32 -11.09 10.39
N LEU A 19 -25.46 -10.42 11.15
CA LEU A 19 -24.50 -11.06 12.04
C LEU A 19 -25.21 -11.75 13.21
N GLY A 20 -26.19 -11.09 13.83
CA GLY A 20 -27.00 -11.65 14.91
C GLY A 20 -27.81 -12.88 14.46
N GLY A 21 -28.29 -12.89 13.21
CA GLY A 21 -28.95 -14.05 12.61
C GLY A 21 -28.05 -15.28 12.56
N LYS A 22 -26.77 -15.07 12.20
CA LYS A 22 -25.74 -16.13 12.23
C LYS A 22 -25.39 -16.54 13.65
N ILE A 23 -25.20 -15.60 14.57
CA ILE A 23 -24.92 -15.92 15.98
C ILE A 23 -26.05 -16.75 16.58
N ARG A 24 -27.32 -16.42 16.28
CA ARG A 24 -28.48 -17.14 16.81
C ARG A 24 -28.56 -18.60 16.38
N THR A 25 -27.90 -19.01 15.30
CA THR A 25 -27.87 -20.44 14.91
C THR A 25 -27.06 -21.30 15.88
N VAL A 26 -26.14 -20.69 16.64
CA VAL A 26 -25.29 -21.35 17.64
C VAL A 26 -25.57 -20.89 19.07
N LEU A 27 -26.17 -19.70 19.24
CA LEU A 27 -26.59 -19.13 20.53
C LEU A 27 -28.07 -18.72 20.45
N PRO A 28 -29.02 -19.65 20.66
CA PRO A 28 -30.46 -19.41 20.41
C PRO A 28 -31.08 -18.21 21.15
N GLY A 29 -30.50 -17.83 22.31
CA GLY A 29 -30.94 -16.69 23.11
C GLY A 29 -30.43 -15.32 22.67
N PHE A 30 -29.68 -15.22 21.56
CA PHE A 30 -29.11 -13.95 21.11
C PHE A 30 -30.21 -12.97 20.65
N ASP A 31 -30.31 -11.83 21.33
CA ASP A 31 -31.27 -10.76 21.04
C ASP A 31 -30.85 -9.94 19.80
N ILE A 32 -31.33 -10.37 18.63
CA ILE A 32 -31.03 -9.74 17.33
C ILE A 32 -31.64 -8.34 17.23
N ASP A 33 -32.90 -8.18 17.64
CA ASP A 33 -33.63 -6.94 17.45
C ASP A 33 -33.05 -5.84 18.35
N GLY A 34 -32.82 -6.15 19.62
CA GLY A 34 -32.17 -5.22 20.53
C GLY A 34 -30.71 -4.94 20.14
N TYR A 35 -29.98 -5.90 19.55
CA TYR A 35 -28.64 -5.65 18.98
C TYR A 35 -28.69 -4.60 17.88
N ALA A 36 -29.59 -4.79 16.90
CA ALA A 36 -29.72 -3.89 15.76
C ALA A 36 -30.18 -2.48 16.15
N GLU A 37 -31.18 -2.37 17.03
CA GLU A 37 -31.69 -1.09 17.51
C GLU A 37 -30.62 -0.31 18.29
N ALA A 38 -29.83 -1.00 19.13
CA ALA A 38 -28.77 -0.37 19.89
C ALA A 38 -27.65 0.16 18.98
N VAL A 39 -27.29 -0.58 17.93
CA VAL A 39 -26.33 -0.13 16.90
C VAL A 39 -26.86 1.12 16.19
N ASP A 40 -28.08 1.08 15.64
CA ASP A 40 -28.65 2.21 14.88
C ASP A 40 -28.78 3.49 15.70
N ARG A 41 -29.04 3.36 17.01
CA ARG A 41 -29.07 4.50 17.94
C ARG A 41 -27.70 5.16 18.13
N ARG A 42 -26.61 4.40 18.04
CA ARG A 42 -25.25 4.85 18.40
C ARG A 42 -24.39 5.31 17.22
N ILE A 43 -24.70 4.87 15.99
CA ILE A 43 -23.94 5.21 14.78
C ILE A 43 -24.16 6.62 14.15
N PRO A 44 -25.19 7.42 14.49
CA PRO A 44 -25.33 8.76 13.92
C PRO A 44 -24.07 9.62 14.15
N GLY A 45 -23.58 10.26 13.08
CA GLY A 45 -22.35 11.07 13.12
C GLY A 45 -21.04 10.26 13.23
N LYS A 46 -21.09 8.94 13.23
CA LYS A 46 -19.90 8.07 13.33
C LYS A 46 -19.33 7.69 11.97
N GLU A 47 -18.00 7.64 11.88
CA GLU A 47 -17.26 7.14 10.72
C GLU A 47 -17.06 5.62 10.78
N LEU A 48 -16.53 5.02 9.70
CA LEU A 48 -16.46 3.57 9.50
C LEU A 48 -15.95 2.80 10.74
N LYS A 49 -14.79 3.17 11.28
CA LYS A 49 -14.17 2.44 12.40
C LYS A 49 -14.98 2.50 13.68
N ASP A 50 -15.54 3.67 13.98
CA ASP A 50 -16.40 3.85 15.16
C ASP A 50 -17.67 3.01 15.03
N ARG A 51 -18.25 2.89 13.83
CA ARG A 51 -19.40 2.00 13.59
C ARG A 51 -19.04 0.54 13.82
N VAL A 52 -17.92 0.09 13.27
CA VAL A 52 -17.43 -1.29 13.46
C VAL A 52 -17.18 -1.59 14.94
N LEU A 53 -16.61 -0.63 15.70
CA LEU A 53 -16.43 -0.74 17.14
C LEU A 53 -17.78 -0.83 17.87
N ILE A 54 -18.76 0.00 17.53
CA ILE A 54 -20.11 -0.05 18.12
C ILE A 54 -20.74 -1.42 17.90
N LEU A 55 -20.63 -2.01 16.70
CA LEU A 55 -21.11 -3.38 16.47
C LEU A 55 -20.40 -4.38 17.40
N ALA A 56 -19.08 -4.28 17.55
CA ALA A 56 -18.32 -5.17 18.44
C ALA A 56 -18.72 -5.02 19.93
N GLU A 57 -18.94 -3.79 20.40
CA GLU A 57 -19.39 -3.50 21.77
C GLU A 57 -20.81 -4.01 22.06
N GLU A 58 -21.75 -3.74 21.16
CA GLU A 58 -23.12 -4.23 21.31
C GLU A 58 -23.21 -5.76 21.15
N MET A 59 -22.31 -6.36 20.35
CA MET A 59 -22.15 -7.81 20.31
C MET A 59 -21.59 -8.34 21.64
N ARG A 60 -20.61 -7.67 22.24
CA ARG A 60 -20.01 -8.07 23.53
C ARG A 60 -21.02 -8.15 24.66
N SER A 61 -21.96 -7.20 24.75
CA SER A 61 -22.97 -7.20 25.81
C SER A 61 -24.01 -8.32 25.68
N ARG A 62 -24.00 -9.09 24.59
CA ARG A 62 -24.98 -10.16 24.27
C ARG A 62 -24.32 -11.53 24.08
N LEU A 63 -22.99 -11.60 24.15
CA LEU A 63 -22.22 -12.83 24.12
C LEU A 63 -21.92 -13.34 25.55
N PRO A 64 -21.47 -14.61 25.71
CA PRO A 64 -20.99 -15.11 26.98
C PRO A 64 -19.99 -14.18 27.68
N GLU A 65 -20.08 -14.09 29.02
CA GLU A 65 -19.20 -13.22 29.80
C GLU A 65 -17.74 -13.67 29.70
N ARG A 66 -17.47 -14.98 29.69
CA ARG A 66 -16.13 -15.51 29.45
C ARG A 66 -15.71 -15.26 27.99
N TYR A 67 -14.57 -14.60 27.79
CA TYR A 67 -14.07 -14.25 26.46
C TYR A 67 -13.90 -15.49 25.55
N VAL A 68 -13.32 -16.57 26.09
CA VAL A 68 -13.05 -17.80 25.31
C VAL A 68 -14.36 -18.39 24.78
N ASP A 69 -15.39 -18.46 25.62
CA ASP A 69 -16.71 -18.95 25.23
C ASP A 69 -17.38 -18.02 24.18
N ALA A 70 -17.17 -16.70 24.31
CA ALA A 70 -17.66 -15.72 23.35
C ALA A 70 -16.97 -15.82 21.98
N VAL A 71 -15.64 -16.00 21.94
CA VAL A 71 -14.90 -16.12 20.67
C VAL A 71 -15.19 -17.46 19.99
N GLU A 72 -15.43 -18.53 20.74
CA GLU A 72 -15.86 -19.84 20.19
C GLU A 72 -17.19 -19.73 19.43
N VAL A 73 -18.16 -19.00 19.98
CA VAL A 73 -19.43 -18.67 19.30
C VAL A 73 -19.16 -17.93 17.98
N LEU A 74 -18.24 -16.96 17.98
CA LEU A 74 -17.93 -16.15 16.81
C LEU A 74 -17.18 -16.93 15.73
N VAL A 75 -16.25 -17.80 16.11
CA VAL A 75 -15.53 -18.68 15.18
C VAL A 75 -16.49 -19.67 14.50
N SER A 76 -17.50 -20.13 15.23
CA SER A 76 -18.49 -21.09 14.72
C SER A 76 -19.39 -20.56 13.60
N ILE A 77 -19.41 -19.24 13.35
CA ILE A 77 -20.30 -18.60 12.37
C ILE A 77 -19.60 -18.04 11.12
N LEU A 78 -18.29 -18.23 10.99
CA LEU A 78 -17.47 -17.56 9.97
C LEU A 78 -17.79 -18.03 8.52
N GLY A 79 -18.28 -19.26 8.35
CA GLY A 79 -18.57 -19.85 7.04
C GLY A 79 -17.35 -20.47 6.36
N ASP A 80 -17.39 -20.57 5.02
CA ASP A 80 -16.33 -21.19 4.22
C ASP A 80 -15.15 -20.26 3.98
N GLU A 81 -13.95 -20.84 3.83
CA GLU A 81 -12.73 -20.11 3.51
C GLU A 81 -12.83 -19.43 2.13
N LEU A 82 -12.31 -18.20 2.04
CA LEU A 82 -12.27 -17.46 0.78
C LEU A 82 -11.19 -18.00 -0.16
N GLY A 83 -11.56 -18.26 -1.42
CA GLY A 83 -10.61 -18.53 -2.49
C GLY A 83 -9.87 -17.28 -2.96
N GLU A 84 -8.81 -17.48 -3.75
CA GLU A 84 -8.10 -16.35 -4.35
C GLU A 84 -9.01 -15.62 -5.35
N GLY A 85 -9.21 -14.31 -5.13
CA GLY A 85 -10.10 -13.49 -5.94
C GLY A 85 -11.49 -13.29 -5.33
N ASP A 86 -11.85 -14.07 -4.31
CA ASP A 86 -13.07 -13.84 -3.54
C ASP A 86 -12.87 -12.57 -2.69
N GLY A 87 -13.47 -11.47 -3.14
CA GLY A 87 -13.30 -10.18 -2.48
C GLY A 87 -13.94 -10.18 -1.09
N MET A 88 -13.14 -10.13 -0.02
CA MET A 88 -13.62 -10.11 1.37
C MET A 88 -14.64 -8.99 1.64
N PHE A 89 -14.53 -7.85 0.96
CA PHE A 89 -15.48 -6.73 1.10
C PHE A 89 -16.78 -6.92 0.31
N ASN A 90 -16.83 -7.91 -0.57
CA ASN A 90 -18.04 -8.30 -1.31
C ASN A 90 -18.82 -9.40 -0.57
N THR A 91 -18.11 -10.37 -0.02
CA THR A 91 -18.71 -11.61 0.51
C THR A 91 -18.79 -11.67 2.04
N SER A 92 -17.85 -11.04 2.74
CA SER A 92 -17.66 -11.23 4.19
C SER A 92 -17.41 -9.94 4.97
N TRP A 93 -17.79 -8.78 4.42
CA TRP A 93 -17.60 -7.47 5.06
C TRP A 93 -18.20 -7.40 6.47
N TYR A 94 -19.24 -8.19 6.76
CA TYR A 94 -19.90 -8.28 8.06
C TYR A 94 -19.05 -8.97 9.14
N LEU A 95 -17.90 -9.55 8.79
CA LEU A 95 -16.94 -10.13 9.75
C LEU A 95 -15.94 -9.10 10.29
N MET A 96 -15.91 -7.87 9.77
CA MET A 96 -15.06 -6.81 10.31
C MET A 96 -15.30 -6.51 11.81
N PRO A 97 -16.55 -6.50 12.33
CA PRO A 97 -16.82 -6.37 13.76
C PRO A 97 -16.39 -7.61 14.57
N VAL A 98 -16.31 -8.79 13.95
CA VAL A 98 -15.81 -10.01 14.60
C VAL A 98 -14.31 -9.93 14.81
N ALA A 99 -13.54 -9.50 13.80
CA ALA A 99 -12.13 -9.20 13.97
C ALA A 99 -11.90 -8.10 15.01
N ARG A 100 -12.73 -7.04 14.97
CA ARG A 100 -12.68 -5.93 15.95
C ARG A 100 -12.99 -6.41 17.37
N PHE A 101 -13.89 -7.36 17.55
CA PHE A 101 -14.17 -7.94 18.87
C PHE A 101 -12.93 -8.60 19.47
N VAL A 102 -12.18 -9.37 18.66
CA VAL A 102 -10.93 -9.99 19.12
C VAL A 102 -9.87 -8.93 19.44
N GLU A 103 -9.77 -7.87 18.63
CA GLU A 103 -8.86 -6.73 18.88
C GLU A 103 -9.14 -6.06 20.24
N GLU A 104 -10.41 -5.82 20.56
CA GLU A 104 -10.79 -5.03 21.75
C GLU A 104 -10.80 -5.84 23.05
N TYR A 105 -11.16 -7.13 22.98
CA TYR A 105 -11.44 -7.94 24.18
C TYR A 105 -10.48 -9.12 24.35
N GLY A 106 -9.59 -9.38 23.39
CA GLY A 106 -8.76 -10.59 23.37
C GLY A 106 -7.38 -10.48 24.01
N LEU A 107 -6.92 -9.27 24.36
CA LEU A 107 -5.54 -9.06 24.83
C LEU A 107 -5.18 -9.85 26.10
N GLU A 108 -6.13 -10.17 26.97
CA GLU A 108 -5.88 -11.01 28.16
C GLU A 108 -5.87 -12.52 27.86
N HIS A 109 -6.20 -12.91 26.62
CA HIS A 109 -6.30 -14.30 26.15
C HIS A 109 -5.61 -14.48 24.79
N PRO A 110 -4.28 -14.27 24.71
CA PRO A 110 -3.58 -14.17 23.43
C PRO A 110 -3.62 -15.47 22.62
N ASP A 111 -3.49 -16.65 23.22
CA ASP A 111 -3.55 -17.93 22.49
C ASP A 111 -4.92 -18.12 21.78
N ALA A 112 -6.02 -18.01 22.53
CA ALA A 112 -7.37 -18.13 21.97
C ALA A 112 -7.67 -17.05 20.93
N SER A 113 -7.14 -15.84 21.14
CA SER A 113 -7.29 -14.73 20.19
C SER A 113 -6.54 -14.98 18.90
N LEU A 114 -5.31 -15.48 18.97
CA LEU A 114 -4.50 -15.78 17.79
C LEU A 114 -5.11 -16.92 16.98
N ASP A 115 -5.61 -17.98 17.65
CA ASP A 115 -6.37 -19.05 16.99
C ASP A 115 -7.62 -18.49 16.28
N ALA A 116 -8.37 -17.61 16.95
CA ALA A 116 -9.53 -16.97 16.34
C ALA A 116 -9.16 -16.06 15.15
N LEU A 117 -8.07 -15.29 15.24
CA LEU A 117 -7.62 -14.43 14.14
C LEU A 117 -7.17 -15.22 12.91
N GLU A 118 -6.60 -16.41 13.10
CA GLU A 118 -6.30 -17.33 12.00
C GLU A 118 -7.57 -17.76 11.27
N GLU A 119 -8.61 -18.18 12.00
CA GLU A 119 -9.88 -18.60 11.39
C GLU A 119 -10.63 -17.43 10.76
N ILE A 120 -10.68 -16.28 11.43
CA ILE A 120 -11.28 -15.06 10.90
C ILE A 120 -10.58 -14.64 9.61
N THR A 121 -9.24 -14.69 9.55
CA THR A 121 -8.53 -14.24 8.35
C THR A 121 -8.72 -15.16 7.16
N LYS A 122 -9.04 -16.45 7.35
CA LYS A 122 -9.42 -17.34 6.26
C LYS A 122 -10.73 -16.88 5.58
N ARG A 123 -11.60 -16.15 6.29
CA ARG A 123 -12.89 -15.64 5.79
C ARG A 123 -12.94 -14.13 5.57
N HIS A 124 -12.02 -13.38 6.17
CA HIS A 124 -11.96 -11.92 6.11
C HIS A 124 -10.49 -11.47 6.27
N THR A 125 -10.22 -10.50 7.15
CA THR A 125 -8.86 -10.07 7.47
C THR A 125 -8.71 -9.80 8.97
N GLY A 126 -7.62 -10.32 9.54
CA GLY A 126 -7.15 -9.99 10.88
C GLY A 126 -6.09 -8.88 10.92
N GLU A 127 -5.82 -8.20 9.80
CA GLU A 127 -4.64 -7.33 9.62
C GLU A 127 -4.55 -6.14 10.60
N TYR A 128 -5.69 -5.66 11.09
CA TYR A 128 -5.74 -4.64 12.15
C TYR A 128 -5.66 -5.28 13.54
N ALA A 129 -6.45 -6.33 13.75
CA ALA A 129 -6.67 -6.97 15.04
C ALA A 129 -5.43 -7.68 15.58
N ILE A 130 -4.52 -8.14 14.72
CA ILE A 130 -3.26 -8.76 15.14
C ILE A 130 -2.26 -7.78 15.78
N ARG A 131 -2.38 -6.47 15.50
CA ARG A 131 -1.35 -5.49 15.83
C ARG A 131 -1.21 -5.22 17.33
N PRO A 132 -2.29 -5.09 18.12
CA PRO A 132 -2.16 -5.02 19.57
C PRO A 132 -1.45 -6.24 20.18
N PHE A 133 -1.63 -7.44 19.62
CA PHE A 133 -0.92 -8.64 20.08
C PHE A 133 0.58 -8.60 19.73
N ILE A 134 0.96 -8.00 18.61
CA ILE A 134 2.38 -7.75 18.30
C ILE A 134 2.99 -6.79 19.34
N GLU A 135 2.25 -5.77 19.78
CA GLU A 135 2.73 -4.78 20.74
C GLU A 135 2.82 -5.33 22.17
N GLU A 136 1.79 -6.04 22.63
CA GLU A 136 1.66 -6.50 24.03
C GLU A 136 2.16 -7.94 24.26
N HIS A 137 2.12 -8.80 23.23
CA HIS A 137 2.45 -10.24 23.30
C HIS A 137 3.46 -10.65 22.22
N TYR A 138 4.53 -9.86 22.09
CA TYR A 138 5.44 -9.92 20.94
C TYR A 138 5.98 -11.31 20.62
N ASP A 139 6.63 -11.99 21.58
CA ASP A 139 7.32 -13.26 21.31
C ASP A 139 6.34 -14.36 20.88
N LEU A 140 5.21 -14.47 21.59
CA LEU A 140 4.14 -15.40 21.27
C LEU A 140 3.57 -15.13 19.88
N THR A 141 3.25 -13.86 19.62
CA THR A 141 2.61 -13.44 18.36
C THR A 141 3.55 -13.60 17.17
N MET A 142 4.81 -13.19 17.28
CA MET A 142 5.78 -13.34 16.20
C MET A 142 6.11 -14.80 15.91
N LYS A 143 6.14 -15.68 16.93
CA LYS A 143 6.25 -17.13 16.73
C LYS A 143 5.06 -17.66 15.93
N ARG A 144 3.83 -17.24 16.25
CA ARG A 144 2.62 -17.64 15.52
C ARG A 144 2.64 -17.14 14.07
N ILE A 145 2.99 -15.86 13.87
CA ILE A 145 3.12 -15.26 12.54
C ILE A 145 4.19 -15.98 11.69
N GLY A 146 5.29 -16.40 12.30
CA GLY A 146 6.32 -17.22 11.64
C GLY A 146 5.77 -18.55 11.13
N ALA A 147 4.93 -19.22 11.91
CA ALA A 147 4.24 -20.43 11.46
C ALA A 147 3.22 -20.13 10.35
N TRP A 148 2.45 -19.05 10.48
CA TRP A 148 1.46 -18.62 9.49
C TRP A 148 2.07 -18.28 8.13
N ALA A 149 3.32 -17.83 8.07
CA ALA A 149 4.02 -17.60 6.80
C ALA A 149 4.24 -18.88 5.98
N LEU A 150 4.08 -20.07 6.59
CA LEU A 150 4.21 -21.38 5.95
C LEU A 150 2.86 -22.11 5.79
N ASP A 151 1.76 -21.45 6.14
CA ASP A 151 0.43 -22.07 6.17
C ASP A 151 -0.06 -22.46 4.75
N PRO A 152 -0.79 -23.57 4.58
CA PRO A 152 -1.39 -23.91 3.29
C PRO A 152 -2.37 -22.85 2.78
N SER A 153 -3.07 -22.14 3.67
CA SER A 153 -3.99 -21.06 3.32
C SER A 153 -3.25 -19.81 2.85
N LEU A 154 -3.58 -19.36 1.63
CA LEU A 154 -3.09 -18.07 1.11
C LEU A 154 -3.55 -16.88 1.97
N ASN A 155 -4.70 -16.98 2.63
CA ASN A 155 -5.23 -15.93 3.47
C ASN A 155 -4.44 -15.78 4.77
N VAL A 156 -4.06 -16.91 5.38
CA VAL A 156 -3.20 -16.95 6.57
C VAL A 156 -1.78 -16.48 6.24
N ARG A 157 -1.20 -16.94 5.13
CA ARG A 157 0.11 -16.43 4.66
C ARG A 157 0.09 -14.93 4.38
N ARG A 158 -1.01 -14.42 3.81
CA ARG A 158 -1.14 -12.96 3.64
C ARG A 158 -1.21 -12.26 4.99
N LEU A 159 -1.98 -12.74 5.96
CA LEU A 159 -2.03 -12.13 7.30
C LEU A 159 -0.63 -12.05 7.91
N ALA A 160 0.18 -13.11 7.76
CA ALA A 160 1.54 -13.11 8.27
C ALA A 160 2.36 -11.94 7.70
N SER A 161 2.28 -11.68 6.40
CA SER A 161 2.97 -10.55 5.75
C SER A 161 2.31 -9.18 6.02
N GLU A 162 0.98 -9.12 6.00
CA GLU A 162 0.22 -7.86 6.06
C GLU A 162 0.15 -7.31 7.48
N GLY A 163 -0.04 -8.18 8.48
CA GLY A 163 -0.15 -7.84 9.89
C GLY A 163 1.12 -7.18 10.44
N VAL A 164 2.30 -7.62 9.98
CA VAL A 164 3.60 -7.09 10.38
C VAL A 164 4.06 -5.87 9.56
N ARG A 165 3.23 -5.32 8.67
CA ARG A 165 3.61 -4.13 7.90
C ARG A 165 3.95 -2.96 8.84
N PRO A 166 5.13 -2.33 8.70
CA PRO A 166 5.52 -1.18 9.53
C PRO A 166 4.50 -0.04 9.40
N ARG A 167 4.02 0.21 8.16
CA ARG A 167 3.13 1.33 7.81
C ARG A 167 1.85 0.86 7.12
N LEU A 168 1.12 -0.07 7.75
CA LEU A 168 -0.18 -0.52 7.28
C LEU A 168 -1.17 0.67 7.19
N PRO A 169 -1.81 0.94 6.04
CA PRO A 169 -2.82 1.98 5.91
C PRO A 169 -3.96 1.78 6.90
N TRP A 170 -4.52 2.87 7.40
CA TRP A 170 -5.59 2.88 8.39
C TRP A 170 -5.25 2.23 9.75
N ALA A 171 -4.04 1.71 9.96
CA ALA A 171 -3.59 1.20 11.24
C ALA A 171 -2.55 2.12 11.90
N ARG A 172 -2.30 1.93 13.19
CA ARG A 172 -1.17 2.57 13.87
C ARG A 172 0.15 2.04 13.28
N THR A 173 1.14 2.91 13.16
CA THR A 173 2.48 2.51 12.71
C THR A 173 3.13 1.64 13.79
N LEU A 174 3.66 0.47 13.41
CA LEU A 174 4.45 -0.35 14.33
C LEU A 174 5.87 0.22 14.37
N THR A 175 6.10 1.15 15.30
CA THR A 175 7.36 1.92 15.39
C THR A 175 8.57 1.02 15.60
N ARG A 176 8.42 -0.10 16.32
CA ARG A 176 9.45 -1.15 16.45
C ARG A 176 9.96 -1.63 15.09
N PHE A 177 9.06 -1.92 14.15
CA PHE A 177 9.43 -2.42 12.82
C PHE A 177 9.89 -1.33 11.86
N VAL A 178 9.58 -0.07 12.15
CA VAL A 178 10.22 1.07 11.47
C VAL A 178 11.66 1.22 11.93
N ALA A 179 11.93 1.07 13.24
CA ALA A 179 13.26 1.18 13.81
C ALA A 179 14.16 -0.01 13.42
N ASP A 180 13.62 -1.23 13.48
CA ASP A 180 14.31 -2.44 13.08
C ASP A 180 13.38 -3.33 12.22
N PRO A 181 13.60 -3.38 10.89
CA PRO A 181 12.79 -4.20 9.99
C PRO A 181 13.19 -5.68 9.96
N GLN A 182 14.27 -6.09 10.64
CA GLN A 182 14.79 -7.46 10.53
C GLN A 182 13.77 -8.55 10.89
N PRO A 183 12.98 -8.45 12.00
CA PRO A 183 11.97 -9.44 12.32
C PRO A 183 10.87 -9.54 11.26
N VAL A 184 10.58 -8.43 10.57
CA VAL A 184 9.61 -8.43 9.46
C VAL A 184 10.18 -9.17 8.27
N LEU A 185 11.44 -8.91 7.91
CA LEU A 185 12.11 -9.57 6.79
C LEU A 185 12.19 -11.10 6.98
N GLU A 186 12.38 -11.57 8.21
CA GLU A 186 12.35 -13.00 8.54
C GLU A 186 10.99 -13.65 8.22
N ILE A 187 9.89 -12.95 8.49
CA ILE A 187 8.54 -13.40 8.11
C ILE A 187 8.33 -13.38 6.59
N LEU A 188 8.89 -12.38 5.89
CA LEU A 188 8.74 -12.26 4.43
C LEU A 188 9.62 -13.25 3.66
N GLU A 189 10.69 -13.74 4.25
CA GLU A 189 11.69 -14.60 3.64
C GLU A 189 11.09 -15.85 2.95
N PRO A 190 10.24 -16.67 3.60
CA PRO A 190 9.57 -17.80 2.94
C PRO A 190 8.55 -17.38 1.88
N LEU A 191 8.00 -16.17 1.97
CA LEU A 191 6.95 -15.64 1.08
C LEU A 191 7.50 -14.95 -0.18
N ARG A 192 8.83 -14.80 -0.30
CA ARG A 192 9.49 -14.03 -1.37
C ARG A 192 9.25 -14.54 -2.80
N SER A 193 8.67 -15.73 -2.94
CA SER A 193 8.25 -16.31 -4.22
C SER A 193 6.87 -16.99 -4.13
N ASP A 194 5.99 -16.51 -3.25
CA ASP A 194 4.68 -17.13 -3.01
C ASP A 194 3.87 -17.30 -4.33
N PRO A 195 3.19 -18.45 -4.54
CA PRO A 195 2.38 -18.68 -5.74
C PRO A 195 1.16 -17.76 -5.84
N SER A 196 0.61 -17.27 -4.72
CA SER A 196 -0.56 -16.38 -4.71
C SER A 196 -0.16 -14.93 -5.00
N GLU A 197 -0.83 -14.28 -5.95
CA GLU A 197 -0.63 -12.85 -6.22
C GLU A 197 -1.08 -11.99 -5.03
N TYR A 198 -2.14 -12.42 -4.35
CA TYR A 198 -2.66 -11.75 -3.15
C TYR A 198 -1.62 -11.68 -2.03
N VAL A 199 -0.87 -12.76 -1.79
CA VAL A 199 0.26 -12.78 -0.83
C VAL A 199 1.41 -11.91 -1.34
N ARG A 200 1.84 -12.07 -2.61
CA ARG A 200 2.94 -11.28 -3.18
C ARG A 200 2.71 -9.78 -3.10
N LYS A 201 1.46 -9.31 -3.30
CA LYS A 201 1.08 -7.90 -3.12
C LYS A 201 1.40 -7.40 -1.71
N SER A 202 1.11 -8.20 -0.70
CA SER A 202 1.44 -7.88 0.70
C SER A 202 2.94 -7.79 0.92
N VAL A 203 3.70 -8.80 0.47
CA VAL A 203 5.17 -8.84 0.61
C VAL A 203 5.81 -7.62 -0.05
N ALA A 204 5.38 -7.28 -1.27
CA ALA A 204 5.85 -6.10 -1.98
C ALA A 204 5.47 -4.78 -1.28
N ASN A 205 4.28 -4.70 -0.69
CA ASN A 205 3.90 -3.53 0.11
C ASN A 205 4.75 -3.39 1.37
N ASN A 206 5.07 -4.50 2.01
CA ASN A 206 5.92 -4.52 3.19
C ASN A 206 7.35 -4.08 2.86
N LEU A 207 7.97 -4.64 1.81
CA LEU A 207 9.27 -4.19 1.31
C LEU A 207 9.25 -2.69 0.93
N ASN A 208 8.16 -2.20 0.32
CA ASN A 208 8.02 -0.77 0.03
C ASN A 208 7.87 0.10 1.28
N ASP A 209 7.24 -0.40 2.34
CA ASP A 209 7.16 0.31 3.61
C ASP A 209 8.54 0.42 4.26
N ILE A 210 9.31 -0.67 4.30
CA ILE A 210 10.71 -0.69 4.77
C ILE A 210 11.56 0.31 3.96
N SER A 211 11.40 0.34 2.64
CA SER A 211 12.20 1.23 1.76
C SER A 211 12.06 2.73 2.05
N LYS A 212 11.00 3.15 2.77
CA LYS A 212 10.75 4.55 3.10
C LYS A 212 11.67 5.06 4.21
N ASP A 213 12.01 4.18 5.16
CA ASP A 213 12.77 4.51 6.37
C ASP A 213 14.16 3.86 6.37
N SER A 214 14.27 2.64 5.82
CA SER A 214 15.51 1.85 5.76
C SER A 214 15.84 1.44 4.31
N PRO A 215 16.14 2.40 3.41
CA PRO A 215 16.32 2.14 1.98
C PRO A 215 17.47 1.16 1.69
N ALA A 216 18.58 1.24 2.41
CA ALA A 216 19.72 0.34 2.23
C ALA A 216 19.34 -1.12 2.52
N ILE A 217 18.65 -1.38 3.63
CA ILE A 217 18.17 -2.71 4.00
C ILE A 217 17.21 -3.27 2.94
N ALA A 218 16.28 -2.45 2.44
CA ALA A 218 15.35 -2.87 1.39
C ALA A 218 16.07 -3.22 0.07
N LEU A 219 17.10 -2.45 -0.30
CA LEU A 219 17.91 -2.70 -1.50
C LEU A 219 18.78 -3.96 -1.37
N ASP A 220 19.43 -4.14 -0.23
CA ASP A 220 20.23 -5.34 0.05
C ASP A 220 19.37 -6.60 0.06
N THR A 221 18.18 -6.52 0.66
CA THR A 221 17.17 -7.59 0.64
C THR A 221 16.73 -7.89 -0.79
N ALA A 222 16.35 -6.88 -1.57
CA ALA A 222 15.92 -7.06 -2.95
C ALA A 222 17.02 -7.70 -3.82
N ARG A 223 18.27 -7.25 -3.69
CA ARG A 223 19.42 -7.84 -4.39
C ARG A 223 19.61 -9.29 -4.00
N ARG A 224 19.53 -9.61 -2.71
CA ARG A 224 19.66 -10.96 -2.18
C ARG A 224 18.56 -11.87 -2.71
N TRP A 225 17.31 -11.45 -2.65
CA TRP A 225 16.15 -12.20 -3.14
C TRP A 225 16.24 -12.47 -4.65
N LEU A 226 16.60 -11.48 -5.48
CA LEU A 226 16.78 -11.69 -6.92
C LEU A 226 17.85 -12.74 -7.25
N ARG A 227 18.90 -12.83 -6.42
CA ARG A 227 19.97 -13.82 -6.57
C ARG A 227 19.56 -15.21 -6.08
N GLU A 228 18.93 -15.29 -4.91
CA GLU A 228 18.60 -16.55 -4.22
C GLU A 228 17.28 -17.18 -4.70
N SER A 229 16.42 -16.41 -5.35
CA SER A 229 15.12 -16.84 -5.87
C SER A 229 14.85 -16.18 -7.23
N PRO A 230 15.51 -16.65 -8.31
CA PRO A 230 15.39 -16.06 -9.65
C PRO A 230 14.07 -16.46 -10.35
N THR A 231 12.94 -16.24 -9.67
CA THR A 231 11.60 -16.55 -10.16
C THR A 231 10.88 -15.29 -10.64
N PRO A 232 9.93 -15.39 -11.59
CA PRO A 232 9.08 -14.26 -11.98
C PRO A 232 8.33 -13.61 -10.81
N GLN A 233 7.92 -14.42 -9.83
CA GLN A 233 7.24 -14.00 -8.60
C GLN A 233 8.12 -13.07 -7.75
N THR A 234 9.37 -13.47 -7.53
CA THR A 234 10.35 -12.67 -6.77
C THR A 234 10.68 -11.38 -7.51
N ALA A 235 10.91 -11.45 -8.82
CA ALA A 235 11.17 -10.27 -9.65
C ALA A 235 9.99 -9.28 -9.61
N TRP A 236 8.76 -9.78 -9.62
CA TRP A 236 7.55 -8.98 -9.45
C TRP A 236 7.52 -8.31 -8.07
N ILE A 237 7.75 -9.06 -6.99
CA ILE A 237 7.80 -8.51 -5.61
C ILE A 237 8.81 -7.38 -5.52
N VAL A 238 10.03 -7.58 -6.01
CA VAL A 238 11.10 -6.57 -5.94
C VAL A 238 10.75 -5.33 -6.75
N ARG A 239 10.23 -5.49 -7.97
CA ARG A 239 9.76 -4.36 -8.80
C ARG A 239 8.71 -3.52 -8.09
N HIS A 240 7.72 -4.18 -7.49
CA HIS A 240 6.65 -3.50 -6.77
C HIS A 240 7.12 -2.94 -5.42
N GLY A 241 8.05 -3.62 -4.74
CA GLY A 241 8.60 -3.22 -3.44
C GLY A 241 9.52 -2.02 -3.50
N LEU A 242 10.30 -1.86 -4.57
CA LEU A 242 11.20 -0.72 -4.73
C LEU A 242 10.57 0.51 -5.39
N ARG A 243 9.25 0.48 -5.67
CA ARG A 243 8.55 1.53 -6.45
C ARG A 243 8.75 2.95 -5.90
N THR A 244 8.83 3.10 -4.58
CA THR A 244 9.04 4.41 -3.95
C THR A 244 10.47 4.91 -4.19
N LEU A 245 11.48 4.03 -4.12
CA LEU A 245 12.87 4.36 -4.44
C LEU A 245 13.04 4.68 -5.92
N VAL A 246 12.42 3.90 -6.80
CA VAL A 246 12.38 4.17 -8.26
C VAL A 246 11.77 5.54 -8.55
N LYS A 247 10.64 5.87 -7.92
CA LYS A 247 10.00 7.18 -8.06
C LYS A 247 10.87 8.33 -7.54
N LYS A 248 11.73 8.07 -6.55
CA LYS A 248 12.73 9.01 -6.03
C LYS A 248 14.01 9.06 -6.88
N GLY A 249 14.10 8.30 -7.97
CA GLY A 249 15.28 8.25 -8.84
C GLY A 249 16.49 7.55 -8.20
N ASN A 250 16.28 6.66 -7.22
CA ASN A 250 17.38 5.92 -6.61
C ASN A 250 18.03 4.98 -7.65
N GLN A 251 19.33 5.19 -7.90
CA GLN A 251 20.06 4.51 -8.97
C GLN A 251 20.23 3.02 -8.72
N GLU A 252 20.42 2.63 -7.47
CA GLU A 252 20.58 1.22 -7.12
C GLU A 252 19.28 0.45 -7.34
N ALA A 253 18.14 1.02 -6.93
CA ALA A 253 16.83 0.44 -7.20
C ALA A 253 16.56 0.30 -8.70
N LEU A 254 16.94 1.30 -9.50
CA LEU A 254 16.79 1.26 -10.95
C LEU A 254 17.69 0.20 -11.58
N SER A 255 18.94 0.10 -11.16
CA SER A 255 19.90 -0.91 -11.60
C SER A 255 19.39 -2.33 -11.31
N LEU A 256 18.87 -2.59 -10.11
CA LEU A 256 18.26 -3.88 -9.73
C LEU A 256 17.07 -4.27 -10.62
N LEU A 257 16.40 -3.30 -11.23
CA LEU A 257 15.28 -3.52 -12.16
C LEU A 257 15.70 -3.49 -13.64
N GLY A 258 17.01 -3.46 -13.91
CA GLY A 258 17.58 -3.45 -15.26
C GLY A 258 17.58 -2.08 -15.94
N ALA A 259 17.24 -1.00 -15.23
CA ALA A 259 17.36 0.37 -15.72
C ALA A 259 18.77 0.91 -15.43
N THR A 260 19.75 0.44 -16.21
CA THR A 260 21.16 0.86 -16.16
C THR A 260 21.49 1.88 -17.25
N GLY A 261 22.66 2.51 -17.17
CA GLY A 261 23.18 3.35 -18.26
C GLY A 261 22.73 4.81 -18.24
N GLY A 262 21.89 5.21 -17.28
CA GLY A 262 21.47 6.60 -17.16
C GLY A 262 22.64 7.53 -16.82
N GLU A 263 23.60 7.05 -16.05
CA GLU A 263 24.87 7.70 -15.74
C GLU A 263 25.70 7.98 -17.00
N HIS A 264 25.58 7.12 -18.02
CA HIS A 264 26.29 7.21 -19.29
C HIS A 264 25.56 7.99 -20.38
N VAL A 265 24.36 8.47 -20.10
CA VAL A 265 23.61 9.34 -21.02
C VAL A 265 23.73 10.80 -20.60
N GLU A 266 24.18 11.63 -21.53
CA GLU A 266 24.18 13.08 -21.39
C GLU A 266 22.93 13.69 -22.01
N VAL A 267 22.46 14.78 -21.42
CA VAL A 267 21.38 15.60 -21.98
C VAL A 267 21.94 16.97 -22.33
N SER A 268 21.79 17.37 -23.59
CA SER A 268 22.25 18.67 -24.09
C SER A 268 21.12 19.40 -24.82
N ALA A 269 21.35 20.67 -25.16
CA ALA A 269 20.43 21.50 -25.94
C ALA A 269 18.99 21.58 -25.38
N LEU A 270 18.80 21.38 -24.07
CA LEU A 270 17.49 21.56 -23.43
C LEU A 270 17.00 23.00 -23.64
N ARG A 271 15.80 23.14 -24.20
CA ARG A 271 15.11 24.41 -24.42
C ARG A 271 13.61 24.27 -24.15
N CYS A 272 13.11 25.12 -23.27
CA CYS A 272 11.68 25.42 -23.12
C CYS A 272 11.30 26.56 -24.07
N SER A 273 10.32 26.34 -24.94
CA SER A 273 9.84 27.35 -25.89
C SER A 273 8.31 27.31 -26.08
N PRO A 274 7.61 28.45 -26.04
CA PRO A 274 8.11 29.79 -25.73
C PRO A 274 8.55 29.89 -24.26
N ARG A 275 9.43 30.87 -23.96
CA ARG A 275 9.94 31.09 -22.59
C ARG A 275 8.90 31.67 -21.64
N SER A 276 7.82 32.22 -22.16
CA SER A 276 6.69 32.72 -21.37
C SER A 276 5.40 32.23 -21.98
N VAL A 277 4.50 31.71 -21.15
CA VAL A 277 3.20 31.18 -21.55
C VAL A 277 2.10 31.71 -20.63
N ARG A 278 0.86 31.71 -21.11
CA ARG A 278 -0.36 31.90 -20.33
C ARG A 278 -1.04 30.56 -20.07
N VAL A 279 -1.92 30.53 -19.07
CA VAL A 279 -2.80 29.37 -18.87
C VAL A 279 -3.64 29.14 -20.13
N GLY A 280 -3.66 27.89 -20.60
CA GLY A 280 -4.26 27.46 -21.86
C GLY A 280 -3.23 27.13 -22.94
N GLU A 281 -2.03 27.73 -22.87
CA GLU A 281 -0.97 27.56 -23.85
C GLU A 281 -0.11 26.31 -23.58
N THR A 282 0.90 26.09 -24.42
CA THR A 282 1.75 24.91 -24.38
C THR A 282 3.22 25.31 -24.47
N VAL A 283 4.04 24.73 -23.59
CA VAL A 283 5.50 24.83 -23.66
C VAL A 283 6.03 23.61 -24.40
N MET A 284 6.87 23.82 -25.40
CA MET A 284 7.63 22.77 -26.05
C MET A 284 8.97 22.57 -25.34
N LEU A 285 9.27 21.34 -24.96
CA LEU A 285 10.57 20.92 -24.47
C LEU A 285 11.32 20.27 -25.62
N ARG A 286 12.49 20.80 -25.98
CA ARG A 286 13.40 20.19 -26.97
C ARG A 286 14.73 19.90 -26.30
N LEU A 287 15.29 18.71 -26.55
CA LEU A 287 16.55 18.27 -25.96
C LEU A 287 17.22 17.21 -26.85
N ASP A 288 18.51 17.00 -26.64
CA ASP A 288 19.24 15.89 -27.21
C ASP A 288 19.76 14.96 -26.12
N VAL A 289 19.54 13.66 -26.29
CA VAL A 289 20.11 12.61 -25.43
C VAL A 289 21.25 11.92 -26.17
N THR A 290 22.41 11.79 -25.53
CA THR A 290 23.61 11.18 -26.14
C THR A 290 24.16 10.07 -25.26
N ASN A 291 24.37 8.89 -25.82
CA ASN A 291 25.08 7.81 -25.13
C ASN A 291 26.59 8.02 -25.22
N THR A 292 27.23 8.26 -24.08
CA THR A 292 28.68 8.51 -23.97
C THR A 292 29.51 7.26 -23.69
N ASP A 293 28.84 6.12 -23.49
CA ASP A 293 29.50 4.82 -23.27
C ASP A 293 29.63 4.04 -24.59
N ARG A 294 30.46 3.00 -24.56
CA ARG A 294 30.74 2.09 -25.68
C ARG A 294 29.74 0.95 -25.79
N ARG A 295 28.79 0.85 -24.86
CA ARG A 295 27.75 -0.19 -24.80
C ARG A 295 26.39 0.42 -25.15
N PRO A 296 25.47 -0.36 -25.73
CA PRO A 296 24.10 0.10 -25.92
C PRO A 296 23.36 0.17 -24.57
N HIS A 297 22.48 1.17 -24.42
CA HIS A 297 21.68 1.37 -23.21
C HIS A 297 20.20 1.59 -23.55
N SER A 298 19.31 1.01 -22.73
CA SER A 298 17.86 1.26 -22.77
C SER A 298 17.48 2.13 -21.58
N VAL A 299 17.23 3.42 -21.82
CA VAL A 299 16.99 4.39 -20.74
C VAL A 299 15.58 4.95 -20.77
N THR A 300 15.04 5.28 -19.60
CA THR A 300 13.81 6.06 -19.47
C THR A 300 14.15 7.52 -19.28
N VAL A 301 13.60 8.37 -20.13
CA VAL A 301 13.72 9.82 -20.06
C VAL A 301 12.38 10.37 -19.58
N ASP A 302 12.41 11.05 -18.44
CA ASP A 302 11.28 11.73 -17.80
C ASP A 302 11.58 13.24 -17.72
N TYR A 303 10.55 14.06 -17.50
CA TYR A 303 10.74 15.48 -17.16
C TYR A 303 9.96 15.84 -15.90
N VAL A 304 10.50 16.77 -15.13
CA VAL A 304 9.91 17.23 -13.86
C VAL A 304 9.61 18.70 -13.96
N VAL A 305 8.33 19.06 -13.83
CA VAL A 305 7.92 20.46 -13.71
C VAL A 305 7.79 20.81 -12.23
N HIS A 306 8.52 21.81 -11.78
CA HIS A 306 8.50 22.35 -10.42
C HIS A 306 7.47 23.48 -10.34
N HIS A 307 6.21 23.11 -10.15
CA HIS A 307 5.10 24.05 -10.20
C HIS A 307 5.12 25.04 -9.04
N VAL A 308 5.07 26.33 -9.37
CA VAL A 308 4.90 27.42 -8.39
C VAL A 308 3.54 27.30 -7.69
N ARG A 309 3.51 27.56 -6.38
CA ARG A 309 2.30 27.65 -5.54
C ARG A 309 2.02 29.09 -5.15
N GLY A 310 0.80 29.35 -4.65
CA GLY A 310 0.40 30.68 -4.17
C GLY A 310 1.25 31.26 -3.04
N ASN A 311 2.10 30.46 -2.39
CA ASN A 311 3.07 30.91 -1.38
C ASN A 311 4.51 31.02 -1.92
N GLY A 312 4.71 30.98 -3.24
CA GLY A 312 6.02 31.08 -3.90
C GLY A 312 6.87 29.81 -3.86
N ARG A 313 6.51 28.78 -3.08
CA ARG A 313 7.23 27.49 -3.07
C ARG A 313 6.90 26.70 -4.34
N THR A 314 7.83 25.84 -4.76
CA THR A 314 7.63 24.93 -5.88
C THR A 314 7.33 23.49 -5.43
N ILE A 315 6.57 22.75 -6.24
CA ILE A 315 6.35 21.31 -6.05
C ILE A 315 6.70 20.55 -7.33
N PRO A 316 7.56 19.52 -7.23
CA PRO A 316 7.92 18.69 -8.37
C PRO A 316 6.74 17.81 -8.79
N LYS A 317 6.50 17.74 -10.09
CA LYS A 317 5.66 16.72 -10.72
C LYS A 317 6.44 16.06 -11.85
N VAL A 318 6.68 14.77 -11.71
CA VAL A 318 7.31 13.93 -12.75
C VAL A 318 6.28 13.58 -13.82
N PHE A 319 6.68 13.69 -15.07
CA PHE A 319 5.93 13.31 -16.28
C PHE A 319 6.78 12.38 -17.14
N LYS A 320 6.12 11.39 -17.76
CA LYS A 320 6.77 10.48 -18.70
C LYS A 320 7.05 11.20 -20.03
N LEU A 321 8.26 11.04 -20.56
CA LEU A 321 8.66 11.61 -21.85
C LEU A 321 8.93 10.52 -22.89
N ALA A 322 9.92 9.65 -22.69
CA ALA A 322 10.20 8.54 -23.62
C ALA A 322 10.97 7.40 -22.96
N ARG A 323 10.91 6.21 -23.57
CA ARG A 323 11.94 5.17 -23.41
C ARG A 323 12.78 5.16 -24.68
N VAL A 324 14.10 5.15 -24.52
CA VAL A 324 15.05 5.34 -25.63
C VAL A 324 16.12 4.26 -25.56
N ASP A 325 16.24 3.48 -26.62
CA ASP A 325 17.37 2.58 -26.83
C ASP A 325 18.43 3.34 -27.65
N LEU A 326 19.62 3.51 -27.08
CA LEU A 326 20.73 4.24 -27.70
C LEU A 326 21.90 3.29 -27.91
N VAL A 327 22.39 3.16 -29.14
CA VAL A 327 23.68 2.49 -29.39
C VAL A 327 24.85 3.37 -28.93
N ALA A 328 26.06 2.81 -28.92
CA ALA A 328 27.26 3.54 -28.49
C ALA A 328 27.47 4.82 -29.31
N GLY A 329 27.67 5.96 -28.64
CA GLY A 329 27.86 7.26 -29.29
C GLY A 329 26.62 7.86 -29.95
N GLU A 330 25.46 7.19 -29.91
CA GLU A 330 24.24 7.70 -30.56
C GLU A 330 23.74 8.96 -29.86
N ARG A 331 23.41 9.97 -30.66
CA ARG A 331 22.66 11.16 -30.25
C ARG A 331 21.27 11.13 -30.85
N ARG A 332 20.24 11.33 -30.03
CA ARG A 332 18.84 11.40 -30.44
C ARG A 332 18.17 12.67 -29.93
N MET A 333 17.53 13.40 -30.83
CA MET A 333 16.72 14.57 -30.50
C MET A 333 15.34 14.13 -30.03
N ILE A 334 14.82 14.76 -28.97
CA ILE A 334 13.48 14.51 -28.44
C ILE A 334 12.74 15.84 -28.27
N GLU A 335 11.46 15.82 -28.63
CA GLU A 335 10.53 16.92 -28.40
C GLU A 335 9.32 16.47 -27.59
N LYS A 336 8.85 17.32 -26.67
CA LYS A 336 7.68 17.06 -25.84
C LYS A 336 6.87 18.32 -25.59
N ALA A 337 5.59 18.29 -25.97
CA ALA A 337 4.62 19.30 -25.60
C ALA A 337 4.16 19.12 -24.13
N HIS A 338 4.22 20.21 -23.36
CA HIS A 338 3.66 20.32 -22.02
C HIS A 338 2.50 21.35 -22.01
N PRO A 339 1.23 20.90 -22.04
CA PRO A 339 0.09 21.80 -21.99
C PRO A 339 -0.10 22.37 -20.58
N VAL A 340 -0.12 23.70 -20.47
CA VAL A 340 -0.36 24.44 -19.22
C VAL A 340 -1.85 24.71 -19.11
N ARG A 341 -2.63 23.71 -18.67
CA ARG A 341 -4.09 23.81 -18.57
C ARG A 341 -4.57 23.51 -17.16
N GLU A 342 -5.54 24.26 -16.67
CA GLU A 342 -6.21 23.93 -15.42
C GLU A 342 -6.93 22.58 -15.55
N ILE A 343 -6.78 21.76 -14.52
CA ILE A 343 -7.53 20.53 -14.33
C ILE A 343 -8.11 20.57 -12.91
N ASN A 344 -9.17 19.80 -12.66
CA ASN A 344 -9.89 19.78 -11.37
C ASN A 344 -8.98 19.58 -10.14
N THR A 345 -7.77 19.04 -10.33
CA THR A 345 -6.80 18.73 -9.26
C THR A 345 -5.65 19.72 -9.15
N ARG A 346 -5.56 20.76 -10.01
CA ARG A 346 -4.39 21.64 -10.06
C ARG A 346 -4.72 23.04 -10.59
N ARG A 347 -4.53 24.02 -9.69
CA ARG A 347 -4.46 25.45 -10.02
C ARG A 347 -3.02 25.83 -10.36
N TYR A 348 -2.83 26.61 -11.40
CA TYR A 348 -1.54 27.17 -11.77
C TYR A 348 -1.35 28.56 -11.14
N TYR A 349 -0.10 28.89 -10.81
CA TYR A 349 0.27 30.18 -10.25
C TYR A 349 1.36 30.83 -11.12
N PRO A 350 1.26 32.13 -11.40
CA PRO A 350 2.28 32.85 -12.16
C PRO A 350 3.67 32.78 -11.51
N GLY A 351 4.70 32.96 -12.32
CA GLY A 351 6.11 32.93 -11.90
C GLY A 351 6.94 31.95 -12.74
N GLU A 352 8.21 31.79 -12.36
CA GLU A 352 9.14 30.90 -13.06
C GLU A 352 8.91 29.44 -12.66
N HIS A 353 8.58 28.58 -13.64
CA HIS A 353 8.46 27.14 -13.47
C HIS A 353 9.72 26.47 -14.00
N ARG A 354 10.47 25.82 -13.11
CA ARG A 354 11.67 25.04 -13.48
C ARG A 354 11.28 23.70 -14.09
N VAL A 355 12.00 23.28 -15.12
CA VAL A 355 11.88 21.98 -15.78
C VAL A 355 13.21 21.25 -15.72
N ASP A 356 13.23 20.08 -15.07
CA ASP A 356 14.38 19.17 -15.08
C ASP A 356 14.13 18.02 -16.05
N ILE A 357 15.16 17.60 -16.79
CA ILE A 357 15.18 16.34 -17.52
C ILE A 357 15.86 15.28 -16.67
N GLN A 358 15.19 14.14 -16.51
CA GLN A 358 15.70 12.99 -15.80
C GLN A 358 15.97 11.82 -16.74
N VAL A 359 17.15 11.21 -16.67
CA VAL A 359 17.45 9.95 -17.36
C VAL A 359 17.69 8.88 -16.31
N ASN A 360 16.85 7.84 -16.31
CA ASN A 360 16.76 6.86 -15.23
C ASN A 360 16.79 7.57 -13.85
N GLY A 361 15.97 8.61 -13.67
CA GLY A 361 15.87 9.36 -12.41
C GLY A 361 17.02 10.33 -12.10
N LEU A 362 18.14 10.31 -12.82
CA LEU A 362 19.22 11.31 -12.65
C LEU A 362 18.83 12.60 -13.35
N VAL A 363 18.85 13.73 -12.63
CA VAL A 363 18.71 15.05 -13.27
C VAL A 363 19.96 15.32 -14.11
N LYS A 364 19.77 15.54 -15.41
CA LYS A 364 20.85 15.72 -16.39
C LYS A 364 20.87 17.11 -17.02
N ALA A 365 19.73 17.79 -17.07
CA ALA A 365 19.63 19.15 -17.58
C ALA A 365 18.45 19.87 -16.93
N THR A 366 18.53 21.19 -16.84
CA THR A 366 17.51 22.07 -16.29
C THR A 366 17.32 23.27 -17.19
N ASP A 367 16.07 23.67 -17.40
CA ASP A 367 15.70 24.95 -18.04
C ASP A 367 14.44 25.51 -17.33
N THR A 368 13.99 26.69 -17.71
CA THR A 368 12.83 27.36 -17.10
C THR A 368 11.86 27.91 -18.14
N PHE A 369 10.61 28.10 -17.73
CA PHE A 369 9.65 28.94 -18.45
C PHE A 369 8.82 29.75 -17.45
N ASP A 370 8.39 30.94 -17.84
CA ASP A 370 7.53 31.80 -17.04
C ASP A 370 6.05 31.53 -17.35
N LEU A 371 5.27 31.35 -16.29
CA LEU A 371 3.81 31.45 -16.40
C LEU A 371 3.40 32.90 -16.12
N LEU A 372 2.84 33.54 -17.14
CA LEU A 372 2.30 34.88 -17.05
C LEU A 372 0.95 34.88 -16.30
N SER A 373 0.63 36.02 -15.69
CA SER A 373 -0.66 36.29 -15.03
C SER A 373 -1.84 36.22 -15.99
#